data_AF-A0A0B1SIQ7-F1
#
_entry.id   AF-A0A0B1SIQ7-F1
#
_cell.length_a   1.000
_cell.length_b   1.000
_cell.length_c   1.000
_cell.angle_alpha   90.00
_cell.angle_beta   90.00
_cell.angle_gamma   90.00
#
_symmetry.space_group_name_H-M   'P 1'
#
loop_
_entity.id
_entity.type
_entity.pdbx_description
1 polymer ?
#
loop_
_entity_poly.entity_id
_entity_poly.type
_entity_poly.pdbx_seq_one_letter_code
_entity_poly.pdbx_strand_id
1 'polypeptide(L)'
;MQDCVLHRFALEIAETQRIRLDHAPDLRNLPYPSGIFNHILHVDFFYFIRQEVMHDVCRELWRVLRPGGTMTCGMQFKRLKNLSKWGLLEEFQWDPMRYMSCLEPAGFVDVKIDYKTDPKIGEYQLISARRPEHDEAFENPDETMRELELQIKKEMLIAELMKTRRKLTKEEQAILDEEIPGPRKK
;
A
#
# COMPACT_ATOMS: atom_id res chain seq x y z
N MET A 1 24.26 -20.59 -28.05
CA MET A 1 22.81 -20.31 -28.18
C MET A 1 22.00 -20.88 -27.01
N GLN A 2 22.37 -22.04 -26.43
CA GLN A 2 21.77 -22.56 -25.19
C GLN A 2 22.02 -21.67 -23.95
N ASP A 3 23.20 -21.06 -23.81
CA ASP A 3 23.52 -20.18 -22.68
C ASP A 3 22.65 -18.92 -22.62
N CYS A 4 22.26 -18.38 -23.78
CA CYS A 4 21.36 -17.22 -23.88
C CYS A 4 19.94 -17.52 -23.39
N VAL A 5 19.53 -18.80 -23.35
CA VAL A 5 18.20 -19.21 -22.86
C VAL A 5 18.23 -19.47 -21.36
N LEU A 6 19.28 -20.13 -20.86
CA LEU A 6 19.43 -20.46 -19.43
C LEU A 6 19.81 -19.25 -18.57
N HIS A 7 20.64 -18.33 -19.09
CA HIS A 7 21.14 -17.15 -18.35
C HIS A 7 20.49 -15.85 -18.80
N ARG A 8 19.35 -15.93 -19.51
CA ARG A 8 18.68 -14.76 -20.10
C ARG A 8 18.45 -13.63 -19.08
N PHE A 9 17.97 -13.96 -17.88
CA PHE A 9 17.74 -12.98 -16.83
C PHE A 9 19.04 -12.35 -16.32
N ALA A 10 20.10 -13.14 -16.14
CA ALA A 10 21.40 -12.63 -15.72
C ALA A 10 22.00 -11.67 -16.77
N LEU A 11 21.86 -12.01 -18.05
CA LEU A 11 22.28 -11.16 -19.17
C LEU A 11 21.40 -9.89 -19.29
N GLU A 12 20.08 -10.00 -19.17
CA GLU A 12 19.17 -8.84 -19.21
C GLU A 12 19.43 -7.87 -18.05
N ILE A 13 19.73 -8.39 -16.85
CA ILE A 13 20.17 -7.58 -15.69
C ILE A 13 21.50 -6.87 -15.97
N ALA A 14 22.49 -7.61 -16.50
CA ALA A 14 23.84 -7.09 -16.71
C ALA A 14 23.93 -6.08 -17.87
N GLU A 15 23.16 -6.28 -18.93
CA GLU A 15 23.38 -5.57 -20.21
C GLU A 15 22.29 -4.54 -20.53
N THR A 16 21.03 -4.80 -20.17
CA THR A 16 19.89 -3.99 -20.67
C THR A 16 19.35 -2.99 -19.65
N GLN A 17 19.67 -3.16 -18.37
CA GLN A 17 19.07 -2.44 -17.23
C GLN A 17 17.53 -2.41 -17.21
N ARG A 18 16.86 -3.27 -18.00
CA ARG A 18 15.39 -3.42 -17.97
C ARG A 18 14.91 -4.20 -16.76
N ILE A 19 15.80 -4.99 -16.17
CA ILE A 19 15.55 -5.77 -14.96
C ILE A 19 16.52 -5.30 -13.90
N ARG A 20 15.96 -4.92 -12.75
CA ARG A 20 16.71 -4.55 -11.56
C ARG A 20 16.28 -5.46 -10.42
N LEU A 21 17.26 -5.99 -9.70
CA LEU A 21 17.04 -6.75 -8.48
C LEU A 21 17.47 -5.87 -7.30
N ASP A 22 16.53 -5.58 -6.41
CA ASP A 22 16.79 -4.87 -5.17
C ASP A 22 16.46 -5.78 -4.00
N HIS A 23 17.25 -5.65 -2.93
CA HIS A 23 16.97 -6.30 -1.66
C HIS A 23 16.22 -5.33 -0.75
N ALA A 24 14.95 -5.62 -0.50
CA ALA A 24 14.07 -4.83 0.36
C ALA A 24 13.61 -5.67 1.57
N PRO A 25 14.38 -5.69 2.67
CA PRO A 25 14.06 -6.52 3.84
C PRO A 25 12.88 -5.98 4.65
N ASP A 26 12.59 -4.69 4.55
CA ASP A 26 11.44 -4.04 5.18
C ASP A 26 10.60 -3.31 4.13
N LEU A 27 9.37 -3.79 3.96
CA LEU A 27 8.45 -3.30 2.94
C LEU A 27 7.66 -2.08 3.39
N ARG A 28 7.88 -1.61 4.63
CA ARG A 28 7.35 -0.33 5.12
C ARG A 28 8.16 0.86 4.64
N ASN A 29 9.37 0.62 4.11
CA ASN A 29 10.29 1.66 3.67
C ASN A 29 11.03 1.19 2.41
N LEU A 30 10.31 1.18 1.30
CA LEU A 30 10.87 0.85 0.00
C LEU A 30 11.77 2.00 -0.48
N PRO A 31 12.98 1.70 -1.00
CA PRO A 31 13.95 2.71 -1.42
C PRO A 31 13.61 3.32 -2.80
N TYR A 32 12.33 3.59 -3.03
CA TYR A 32 11.80 4.09 -4.28
C TYR A 32 11.07 5.42 -4.06
N PRO A 33 11.17 6.37 -5.00
CA PRO A 33 10.32 7.56 -4.98
C PRO A 33 8.83 7.21 -5.05
N SER A 34 8.00 8.14 -4.59
CA SER A 34 6.54 8.02 -4.73
C SER A 34 6.16 8.08 -6.20
N GLY A 35 5.17 7.28 -6.63
CA GLY A 35 4.66 7.31 -7.99
C GLY A 35 5.66 6.86 -9.06
N ILE A 36 6.52 5.89 -8.77
CA ILE A 36 7.48 5.37 -9.76
C ILE A 36 6.89 4.22 -10.59
N PHE A 37 6.13 3.31 -9.97
CA PHE A 37 5.66 2.08 -10.61
C PHE A 37 4.26 2.23 -11.22
N ASN A 38 4.05 1.67 -12.41
CA ASN A 38 2.73 1.60 -13.03
C ASN A 38 1.90 0.44 -12.47
N HIS A 39 2.55 -0.69 -12.22
CA HIS A 39 1.90 -1.92 -11.79
C HIS A 39 2.74 -2.62 -10.72
N ILE A 40 2.08 -3.14 -9.69
CA ILE A 40 2.67 -4.04 -8.71
C ILE A 40 2.03 -5.41 -8.86
N LEU A 41 2.87 -6.44 -9.02
CA LEU A 41 2.43 -7.83 -9.01
C LEU A 41 3.14 -8.54 -7.86
N HIS A 42 2.38 -9.17 -6.98
CA HIS A 42 2.94 -10.02 -5.94
C HIS A 42 2.19 -11.35 -5.87
N VAL A 43 2.90 -12.43 -5.58
CA VAL A 43 2.37 -13.79 -5.52
C VAL A 43 2.77 -14.39 -4.19
N ASP A 44 1.83 -14.99 -3.48
CA ASP A 44 2.05 -15.61 -2.15
C ASP A 44 2.73 -14.71 -1.12
N PHE A 45 2.32 -13.45 -1.10
CA PHE A 45 3.07 -12.40 -0.43
C PHE A 45 2.60 -12.13 1.00
N PHE A 46 1.32 -11.76 1.17
CA PHE A 46 0.84 -11.20 2.44
C PHE A 46 0.78 -12.23 3.57
N TYR A 47 0.89 -13.53 3.30
CA TYR A 47 0.86 -14.57 4.33
C TYR A 47 2.01 -14.45 5.32
N PHE A 48 3.15 -13.93 4.84
CA PHE A 48 4.38 -13.79 5.62
C PHE A 48 4.53 -12.43 6.30
N ILE A 49 3.61 -11.50 6.03
CA ILE A 49 3.59 -10.18 6.66
C ILE A 49 2.82 -10.31 7.96
N ARG A 50 3.30 -9.68 9.04
CA ARG A 50 2.59 -9.64 10.33
C ARG A 50 1.42 -8.66 10.28
N GLN A 51 0.34 -8.92 11.05
CA GLN A 51 -0.87 -8.11 10.93
C GLN A 51 -0.63 -6.68 11.40
N GLU A 52 0.20 -6.50 12.43
CA GLU A 52 0.50 -5.18 12.99
C GLU A 52 1.14 -4.21 11.98
N VAL A 53 1.82 -4.74 10.95
CA VAL A 53 2.54 -3.93 9.95
C VAL A 53 1.89 -3.96 8.57
N MET A 54 0.82 -4.74 8.39
CA MET A 54 0.17 -4.94 7.08
C MET A 54 -0.28 -3.61 6.48
N HIS A 55 -0.90 -2.76 7.30
CA HIS A 55 -1.37 -1.45 6.88
C HIS A 55 -0.22 -0.54 6.40
N ASP A 56 0.91 -0.51 7.12
CA ASP A 56 2.06 0.30 6.73
C ASP A 56 2.69 -0.20 5.43
N VAL A 57 2.75 -1.52 5.23
CA VAL A 57 3.18 -2.10 3.95
C VAL A 57 2.22 -1.71 2.82
N CYS A 58 0.90 -1.81 3.03
CA CYS A 58 -0.08 -1.37 2.03
C CYS A 58 0.07 0.11 1.68
N ARG A 59 0.29 0.98 2.67
CA ARG A 59 0.56 2.41 2.43
C ARG A 59 1.84 2.62 1.62
N GLU A 60 2.87 1.84 1.90
CA GLU A 60 4.13 1.96 1.16
C GLU A 60 3.99 1.48 -0.30
N LEU A 61 3.24 0.40 -0.54
CA LEU A 61 2.88 -0.04 -1.89
C LEU A 61 2.06 1.02 -2.63
N TRP A 62 1.10 1.65 -1.95
CA TRP A 62 0.31 2.75 -2.48
C TRP A 62 1.20 3.95 -2.86
N ARG A 63 2.14 4.31 -1.98
CA ARG A 63 3.05 5.46 -2.17
C ARG A 63 3.87 5.30 -3.45
N VAL A 64 4.45 4.13 -3.69
CA VAL A 64 5.34 3.89 -4.84
C VAL A 64 4.60 3.68 -6.16
N LEU A 65 3.29 3.39 -6.13
CA LEU A 65 2.43 3.27 -7.31
C LEU A 65 2.10 4.64 -7.89
N ARG A 66 2.07 4.79 -9.21
CA ARG A 66 1.58 6.02 -9.88
C ARG A 66 0.07 6.19 -9.66
N PRO A 67 -0.47 7.42 -9.71
CA PRO A 67 -1.90 7.63 -9.84
C PRO A 67 -2.47 6.81 -11.00
N GLY A 68 -3.60 6.13 -10.78
CA GLY A 68 -4.19 5.18 -11.71
C GLY A 68 -3.47 3.82 -11.83
N GLY A 69 -2.34 3.65 -11.15
CA GLY A 69 -1.57 2.41 -11.14
C GLY A 69 -2.32 1.26 -10.46
N THR A 70 -2.00 0.03 -10.82
CA THR A 70 -2.71 -1.17 -10.33
C THR A 70 -1.82 -2.08 -9.51
N MET A 71 -2.43 -2.78 -8.56
CA MET A 71 -1.79 -3.80 -7.76
C MET A 71 -2.59 -5.10 -7.85
N THR A 72 -1.90 -6.21 -8.06
CA THR A 72 -2.51 -7.53 -8.13
C THR A 72 -1.76 -8.53 -7.25
N CYS A 73 -2.50 -9.24 -6.40
CA CYS A 73 -2.02 -10.36 -5.62
C CYS A 73 -2.56 -11.68 -6.17
N GLY A 74 -1.67 -12.58 -6.59
CA GLY A 74 -2.03 -13.94 -6.99
C GLY A 74 -1.98 -14.94 -5.83
N MET A 75 -2.97 -15.81 -5.74
CA MET A 75 -3.01 -16.93 -4.78
C MET A 75 -3.75 -18.15 -5.31
N GLN A 76 -3.55 -19.29 -4.65
CA GLN A 76 -4.26 -20.53 -4.95
C GLN A 76 -4.72 -21.24 -3.68
N PHE A 77 -6.00 -21.16 -3.35
CA PHE A 77 -6.56 -21.75 -2.11
C PHE A 77 -6.27 -23.24 -1.96
N LYS A 78 -6.32 -24.03 -3.04
CA LYS A 78 -6.01 -25.46 -2.98
C LYS A 78 -4.59 -25.71 -2.45
N ARG A 79 -3.62 -24.92 -2.92
CA ARG A 79 -2.23 -25.01 -2.47
C ARG A 79 -2.08 -24.53 -1.02
N LEU A 80 -2.71 -23.41 -0.67
CA LEU A 80 -2.64 -22.84 0.69
C LEU A 80 -3.25 -23.77 1.75
N LYS A 81 -4.37 -24.43 1.43
CA LYS A 81 -4.96 -25.48 2.28
C LYS A 81 -4.00 -26.65 2.49
N ASN A 82 -3.26 -27.06 1.46
CA ASN A 82 -2.25 -28.12 1.61
C ASN A 82 -1.08 -27.68 2.48
N LEU A 83 -0.57 -26.45 2.29
CA LEU A 83 0.48 -25.88 3.15
C LEU A 83 0.04 -25.82 4.61
N SER A 84 -1.24 -25.53 4.86
CA SER A 84 -1.80 -25.51 6.22
C SER A 84 -1.90 -26.90 6.82
N LYS A 85 -2.36 -27.89 6.05
CA LYS A 85 -2.37 -29.30 6.47
C LYS A 85 -0.98 -29.84 6.79
N TRP A 86 0.05 -29.33 6.12
CA TRP A 86 1.45 -29.71 6.38
C TRP A 86 2.08 -28.92 7.53
N GLY A 87 1.35 -28.00 8.17
CA GLY A 87 1.85 -27.19 9.27
C GLY A 87 2.87 -26.11 8.84
N LEU A 88 2.90 -25.75 7.55
CA LEU A 88 3.81 -24.71 7.04
C LEU A 88 3.21 -23.30 7.13
N LEU A 89 1.89 -23.20 7.14
CA LEU A 89 1.14 -21.96 7.31
C LEU A 89 -0.05 -22.22 8.23
N GLU A 90 -0.48 -21.20 8.95
CA GLU A 90 -1.75 -21.23 9.67
C GLU A 90 -2.87 -20.70 8.76
N GLU A 91 -4.11 -21.20 8.94
CA GLU A 91 -5.23 -20.82 8.08
C GLU A 91 -5.51 -19.31 8.09
N PHE A 92 -5.32 -18.67 9.25
CA PHE A 92 -5.50 -17.22 9.39
C PHE A 92 -4.47 -16.42 8.58
N GLN A 93 -3.28 -16.98 8.30
CA GLN A 93 -2.22 -16.24 7.63
C GLN A 93 -2.58 -15.92 6.18
N TRP A 94 -3.27 -16.84 5.51
CA TRP A 94 -3.64 -16.72 4.10
C TRP A 94 -5.09 -16.32 3.86
N ASP A 95 -5.85 -16.01 4.92
CA ASP A 95 -7.18 -15.42 4.79
C ASP A 95 -7.10 -14.12 3.94
N PRO A 96 -7.75 -14.08 2.76
CA PRO A 96 -7.77 -12.89 1.90
C PRO A 96 -8.25 -11.63 2.62
N MET A 97 -9.20 -11.78 3.54
CA MET A 97 -9.83 -10.64 4.23
C MET A 97 -8.81 -9.87 5.06
N ARG A 98 -7.83 -10.58 5.63
CA ARG A 98 -6.73 -10.01 6.39
C ARG A 98 -5.93 -8.97 5.60
N TYR A 99 -5.76 -9.21 4.30
CA TYR A 99 -5.07 -8.30 3.39
C TYR A 99 -6.02 -7.22 2.87
N MET A 100 -7.20 -7.64 2.38
CA MET A 100 -8.18 -6.72 1.78
C MET A 100 -8.65 -5.63 2.75
N SER A 101 -8.81 -5.95 4.04
CA SER A 101 -9.21 -4.98 5.06
C SER A 101 -8.19 -3.86 5.29
N CYS A 102 -6.95 -4.04 4.84
CA CYS A 102 -5.89 -3.03 4.95
C CYS A 102 -5.72 -2.21 3.66
N LEU A 103 -6.33 -2.60 2.54
CA LEU A 103 -6.14 -1.92 1.25
C LEU A 103 -6.94 -0.62 1.16
N GLU A 104 -8.22 -0.65 1.49
CA GLU A 104 -9.06 0.55 1.44
C GLU A 104 -8.57 1.63 2.43
N PRO A 105 -8.24 1.31 3.71
CA PRO A 105 -7.69 2.30 4.63
C PRO A 105 -6.33 2.87 4.20
N ALA A 106 -5.56 2.10 3.42
CA ALA A 106 -4.29 2.57 2.86
C ALA A 106 -4.46 3.51 1.65
N GLY A 107 -5.69 3.72 1.17
CA GLY A 107 -6.00 4.63 0.06
C GLY A 107 -6.20 3.96 -1.29
N PHE A 108 -6.24 2.63 -1.35
CA PHE A 108 -6.60 1.92 -2.58
C PHE A 108 -8.11 1.96 -2.84
N VAL A 109 -8.47 1.96 -4.11
CA VAL A 109 -9.85 1.87 -4.60
C VAL A 109 -10.03 0.63 -5.46
N ASP A 110 -11.29 0.30 -5.77
CA ASP A 110 -11.68 -0.86 -6.59
C ASP A 110 -11.12 -2.20 -6.06
N VAL A 111 -11.08 -2.35 -4.74
CA VAL A 111 -10.56 -3.55 -4.08
C VAL A 111 -11.54 -4.71 -4.31
N LYS A 112 -11.05 -5.78 -4.94
CA LYS A 112 -11.87 -6.96 -5.25
C LYS A 112 -11.06 -8.24 -5.27
N ILE A 113 -11.76 -9.36 -5.14
CA ILE A 113 -11.21 -10.70 -5.36
C ILE A 113 -11.89 -11.36 -6.55
N ASP A 114 -11.12 -11.66 -7.59
CA ASP A 114 -11.57 -12.37 -8.78
C ASP A 114 -11.18 -13.85 -8.70
N TYR A 115 -12.11 -14.74 -9.05
CA TYR A 115 -11.89 -16.18 -9.13
C TYR A 115 -11.70 -16.57 -10.59
N LYS A 116 -10.57 -17.20 -10.90
CA LYS A 116 -10.22 -17.59 -12.26
C LYS A 116 -9.88 -19.07 -12.33
N THR A 117 -10.08 -19.64 -13.50
CA THR A 117 -9.76 -21.04 -13.78
C THR A 117 -8.87 -21.10 -15.01
N ASP A 118 -7.75 -21.81 -14.90
CA ASP A 118 -6.85 -22.10 -16.00
C ASP A 118 -6.77 -23.62 -16.25
N PRO A 119 -6.78 -24.09 -17.50
CA PRO A 119 -6.73 -25.53 -17.80
C PRO A 119 -5.48 -26.26 -17.26
N LYS A 120 -4.35 -25.55 -17.11
CA LYS A 120 -3.07 -26.14 -16.65
C LYS A 120 -2.89 -25.99 -15.15
N ILE A 121 -3.26 -24.84 -14.59
CA ILE A 121 -2.96 -24.48 -13.20
C ILE A 121 -4.16 -24.79 -12.27
N GLY A 122 -5.37 -24.89 -12.83
CA GLY A 122 -6.61 -25.05 -12.10
C GLY A 122 -7.20 -23.72 -11.65
N GLU A 123 -7.98 -23.75 -10.57
CA GLU A 123 -8.57 -22.55 -9.96
C GLU A 123 -7.52 -21.75 -9.19
N TYR A 124 -7.56 -20.42 -9.34
CA TYR A 124 -6.73 -19.46 -8.63
C TYR A 124 -7.51 -18.17 -8.37
N GLN A 125 -7.05 -17.39 -7.40
CA GLN A 125 -7.70 -16.16 -6.97
C GLN A 125 -6.75 -14.98 -7.16
N LEU A 126 -7.32 -13.84 -7.56
CA LEU A 126 -6.60 -12.59 -7.74
C LEU A 126 -7.24 -11.51 -6.88
N ILE A 127 -6.52 -10.99 -5.89
CA ILE A 127 -6.92 -9.72 -5.26
C ILE A 127 -6.39 -8.61 -6.15
N SER A 128 -7.25 -7.71 -6.56
CA SER A 128 -6.88 -6.54 -7.36
C SER A 128 -7.29 -5.27 -6.64
N ALA A 129 -6.46 -4.24 -6.76
CA ALA A 129 -6.72 -2.91 -6.23
C ALA A 129 -6.05 -1.86 -7.12
N ARG A 130 -6.51 -0.62 -7.04
CA ARG A 130 -6.02 0.49 -7.87
C ARG A 130 -5.72 1.71 -7.02
N ARG A 131 -4.67 2.46 -7.36
CA ARG A 131 -4.46 3.81 -6.82
C ARG A 131 -5.39 4.78 -7.57
N PRO A 132 -6.12 5.68 -6.88
CA PRO A 132 -6.93 6.70 -7.53
C PRO A 132 -6.18 7.46 -8.64
N GLU A 133 -6.89 7.81 -9.71
CA GLU A 133 -6.32 8.60 -10.84
C GLU A 133 -5.99 10.03 -10.44
N HIS A 134 -6.81 10.59 -9.55
CA HIS A 134 -6.62 11.91 -8.97
C HIS A 134 -6.16 11.74 -7.53
N ASP A 135 -5.06 12.39 -7.22
CA ASP A 135 -4.53 12.50 -5.89
C ASP A 135 -4.37 13.99 -5.61
N GLU A 136 -5.34 14.56 -4.88
CA GLU A 136 -5.37 16.00 -4.56
C GLU A 136 -4.07 16.44 -3.87
N ALA A 137 -3.40 15.53 -3.15
CA ALA A 137 -2.10 15.76 -2.52
C ALA A 137 -0.94 15.94 -3.51
N PHE A 138 -1.06 15.38 -4.72
CA PHE A 138 -0.09 15.58 -5.81
C PHE A 138 -0.43 16.77 -6.71
N GLU A 139 -1.72 17.12 -6.81
CA GLU A 139 -2.17 18.22 -7.65
C GLU A 139 -1.88 19.60 -7.03
N ASN A 140 -1.91 19.72 -5.70
CA ASN A 140 -1.55 20.98 -5.01
C ASN A 140 -0.75 20.76 -3.71
N PRO A 141 0.57 20.51 -3.82
CA PRO A 141 1.43 20.22 -2.67
C PRO A 141 1.45 21.33 -1.61
N ASP A 142 1.29 22.58 -2.03
CA ASP A 142 1.29 23.74 -1.14
C ASP A 142 0.01 23.79 -0.28
N GLU A 143 -1.14 23.40 -0.84
CA GLU A 143 -2.39 23.28 -0.08
C GLU A 143 -2.33 22.11 0.89
N THR A 144 -1.83 20.94 0.46
CA THR A 144 -1.70 19.76 1.33
C THR A 144 -0.74 20.01 2.49
N MET A 145 0.37 20.71 2.22
CA MET A 145 1.33 21.09 3.27
C MET A 145 0.69 22.04 4.29
N ARG A 146 -0.09 23.02 3.84
CA ARG A 146 -0.82 23.94 4.73
C ARG A 146 -1.85 23.21 5.59
N GLU A 147 -2.61 22.29 5.01
CA GLU A 147 -3.58 21.47 5.74
C GLU A 147 -2.90 20.65 6.82
N LEU A 148 -1.79 19.98 6.49
CA LEU A 148 -1.01 19.19 7.42
C LEU A 148 -0.44 20.05 8.56
N GLU A 149 0.13 21.21 8.24
CA GLU A 149 0.63 22.16 9.24
C GLU A 149 -0.47 22.61 10.19
N LEU A 150 -1.67 22.89 9.66
CA LEU A 150 -2.82 23.33 10.45
C LEU A 150 -3.31 22.21 11.39
N GLN A 151 -3.36 20.98 10.88
CA GLN A 151 -3.75 19.81 11.66
C GLN A 151 -2.75 19.52 12.80
N ILE A 152 -1.45 19.57 12.51
CA ILE A 152 -0.39 19.43 13.54
C ILE A 152 -0.53 20.51 14.60
N LYS A 153 -0.74 21.78 14.20
CA LYS A 153 -0.93 22.90 15.14
C LYS A 153 -2.14 22.66 16.05
N LYS A 154 -3.27 22.19 15.50
CA LYS A 154 -4.48 21.86 16.28
C LYS A 154 -4.24 20.73 17.26
N GLU A 155 -3.62 19.63 16.84
CA GLU A 155 -3.34 18.48 17.72
C GLU A 155 -2.39 18.85 18.85
N MET A 156 -1.31 19.60 18.56
CA MET A 156 -0.38 20.08 19.56
C MET A 156 -1.06 21.00 20.59
N LEU A 157 -1.91 21.91 20.12
CA LEU A 157 -2.67 22.82 20.98
C LEU A 157 -3.64 22.05 21.90
N ILE A 158 -4.38 21.08 21.36
CA ILE A 158 -5.28 20.22 22.14
C ILE A 158 -4.50 19.44 23.20
N ALA A 159 -3.36 18.85 22.83
CA ALA A 159 -2.52 18.10 23.77
C ALA A 159 -1.99 18.99 24.90
N GLU A 160 -1.58 20.23 24.61
CA GLU A 160 -1.10 21.18 25.60
C GLU A 160 -2.21 21.68 26.53
N LEU A 161 -3.41 21.93 26.00
CA LEU A 161 -4.59 22.29 26.78
C LEU A 161 -5.02 21.15 27.72
N MET A 162 -5.00 19.90 27.24
CA MET A 162 -5.26 18.72 28.08
C MET A 162 -4.25 18.60 29.23
N LYS A 163 -2.98 18.95 28.99
CA LYS A 163 -1.91 18.88 29.97
C LYS A 163 -1.96 20.02 31.01
N THR A 164 -2.27 21.24 30.57
CA THR A 164 -2.21 22.45 31.41
C THR A 164 -3.56 22.83 32.04
N ARG A 165 -4.68 22.31 31.52
CA ARG A 165 -6.06 22.65 31.93
C ARG A 165 -6.35 24.16 31.94
N ARG A 166 -5.59 24.93 31.16
CA ARG A 166 -5.74 26.38 31.06
C ARG A 166 -6.89 26.71 30.09
N LYS A 167 -7.46 27.90 30.24
CA LYS A 167 -8.43 28.42 29.27
C LYS A 167 -7.72 28.84 27.98
N LEU A 168 -8.38 28.64 26.85
CA LEU A 168 -7.90 29.12 25.55
C LEU A 168 -7.80 30.64 25.52
N THR A 169 -6.75 31.11 24.86
CA THR A 169 -6.64 32.50 24.40
C THR A 169 -7.46 32.72 23.12
N LYS A 170 -7.74 33.98 22.77
CA LYS A 170 -8.50 34.33 21.56
C LYS A 170 -7.80 33.90 20.27
N GLU A 171 -6.47 33.91 20.25
CA GLU A 171 -5.66 33.49 19.09
C GLU A 171 -5.70 31.96 18.93
N GLU A 172 -5.59 31.21 20.02
CA GLU A 172 -5.71 29.75 20.01
C GLU A 172 -7.12 29.29 19.60
N GLN A 173 -8.15 30.05 20.00
CA GLN A 173 -9.54 29.78 19.60
C GLN A 173 -9.71 29.98 18.08
N ALA A 174 -9.12 31.04 17.52
CA ALA A 174 -9.16 31.29 16.08
C ALA A 174 -8.48 30.17 15.27
N ILE A 175 -7.40 29.58 15.77
CA ILE A 175 -6.73 28.43 15.13
C ILE A 175 -7.65 27.20 15.13
N LEU A 176 -8.38 26.92 16.22
CA LEU A 176 -9.33 25.80 16.27
C LEU A 176 -10.54 26.02 15.36
N ASP A 177 -11.03 27.25 15.30
CA ASP A 177 -12.20 27.67 14.53
C ASP A 177 -11.91 27.75 13.01
N GLU A 178 -10.64 27.83 12.62
CA GLU A 178 -10.22 27.81 11.20
C GLU A 178 -10.60 26.46 10.58
N GLU A 179 -11.55 26.45 9.63
CA GLU A 179 -11.96 25.22 8.97
C GLU A 179 -10.78 24.62 8.18
N ILE A 180 -10.50 23.33 8.41
CA ILE A 180 -9.60 22.59 7.53
C ILE A 180 -10.33 22.50 6.19
N PRO A 181 -9.80 23.06 5.10
CA PRO A 181 -10.43 22.92 3.80
C PRO A 181 -10.62 21.43 3.52
N GLY A 182 -11.87 20.99 3.48
CA GLY A 182 -12.20 19.61 3.15
C GLY A 182 -12.07 19.39 1.63
N PRO A 183 -11.93 18.13 1.19
CA PRO A 183 -11.88 17.81 -0.23
C PRO A 183 -13.11 18.41 -0.90
N ARG A 184 -12.90 19.21 -1.95
CA ARG A 184 -13.99 19.85 -2.68
C ARG A 184 -14.84 18.75 -3.31
N LYS A 185 -16.00 18.47 -2.71
CA LYS A 185 -17.00 17.57 -3.29
C LYS A 185 -17.36 18.09 -4.69
N LYS A 186 -16.93 17.36 -5.71
CA LYS A 186 -17.48 17.44 -7.07
C LYS A 186 -18.60 16.42 -7.21
#